data_AF-A0A7D5L2K6-F1
#
_entry.id   AF-A0A7D5L2K6-F1
#
_cell.length_a   1.000
_cell.length_b   1.000
_cell.length_c   1.000
_cell.angle_alpha   90.00
_cell.angle_beta   90.00
_cell.angle_gamma   90.00
#
_symmetry.space_group_name_H-M   'P 1'
#
loop_
_entity.id
_entity.type
_entity.pdbx_description
1 polymer ?
#
loop_
_entity_poly.entity_id
_entity_poly.type
_entity_poly.pdbx_seq_one_letter_code
_entity_poly.pdbx_strand_id
1 'polypeptide(L)'
;MTNASGSETDLPDEAVEGTDERSVVETSSPGRAYDHRTTVIARTVVRVTVPIILVTALALLLQGHNQPGGGFIGGVLTTTAFVLVYVVFGLEFLQSDLLDVRNESGESHHAVELYRVLFTVGLTIAFASGLAPMLAGLPFLTQGILFLEHLPLYEELEVASALAFDLGVYLAVVGGLLTVIGEVGSE
;
A
#
# COMPACT_ATOMS: atom_id res chain seq x y z
N MET A 1 -0.42 -88.67 -26.82
CA MET A 1 -1.89 -88.84 -26.95
C MET A 1 -2.42 -87.60 -27.67
N THR A 2 -3.12 -87.86 -28.78
CA THR A 2 -4.09 -87.01 -29.51
C THR A 2 -3.59 -85.78 -30.31
N ASN A 3 -3.79 -85.96 -31.62
CA ASN A 3 -3.69 -85.10 -32.79
C ASN A 3 -4.86 -84.08 -32.85
N ALA A 4 -4.63 -82.88 -33.40
CA ALA A 4 -5.64 -82.17 -34.20
C ALA A 4 -4.99 -81.10 -35.09
N SER A 5 -4.80 -81.50 -36.35
CA SER A 5 -4.67 -80.66 -37.54
C SER A 5 -5.93 -79.81 -37.78
N GLY A 6 -5.75 -78.56 -38.25
CA GLY A 6 -6.82 -77.67 -38.69
C GLY A 6 -6.31 -76.56 -39.61
N SER A 7 -6.17 -76.90 -40.89
CA SER A 7 -6.30 -76.10 -42.13
C SER A 7 -5.95 -74.61 -42.16
N GLU A 8 -4.95 -74.30 -43.00
CA GLU A 8 -4.76 -73.04 -43.74
C GLU A 8 -6.01 -72.64 -44.55
N THR A 9 -6.29 -71.33 -44.61
CA THR A 9 -6.78 -70.65 -45.83
C THR A 9 -6.40 -69.16 -45.80
N ASP A 10 -5.64 -68.77 -46.83
CA ASP A 10 -5.48 -67.47 -47.51
C ASP A 10 -4.82 -66.25 -46.82
N LEU A 11 -3.61 -65.93 -47.31
CA LEU A 11 -3.00 -64.59 -47.39
C LEU A 11 -3.30 -63.98 -48.78
N PRO A 12 -3.34 -62.64 -48.94
CA PRO A 12 -2.13 -61.89 -49.33
C PRO A 12 -1.96 -60.62 -48.46
N ASP A 13 -0.78 -60.32 -47.91
CA ASP A 13 0.40 -59.66 -48.50
C ASP A 13 0.15 -58.25 -49.08
N GLU A 14 1.06 -57.33 -48.73
CA GLU A 14 1.10 -55.87 -48.93
C GLU A 14 0.30 -55.02 -47.91
N ALA A 15 0.84 -54.03 -47.19
CA ALA A 15 2.09 -53.30 -47.34
C ALA A 15 2.57 -52.74 -45.98
N VAL A 16 3.89 -52.59 -45.92
CA VAL A 16 4.70 -51.92 -44.91
C VAL A 16 4.43 -50.42 -44.89
N GLU A 17 4.68 -49.80 -43.73
CA GLU A 17 4.96 -48.37 -43.49
C GLU A 17 3.80 -47.36 -43.40
N GLY A 18 3.78 -46.63 -42.28
CA GLY A 18 2.95 -45.44 -42.10
C GLY A 18 2.77 -45.06 -40.65
N THR A 19 3.83 -44.60 -40.01
CA THR A 19 3.83 -43.90 -38.71
C THR A 19 2.80 -42.77 -38.65
N ASP A 20 2.00 -42.80 -37.59
CA ASP A 20 1.66 -41.66 -36.71
C ASP A 20 1.61 -40.26 -37.33
N GLU A 21 0.47 -39.85 -37.90
CA GLU A 21 0.13 -38.43 -38.05
C GLU A 21 -1.39 -38.24 -38.13
N ARG A 22 -2.08 -38.20 -36.98
CA ARG A 22 -3.37 -37.50 -36.81
C ARG A 22 -3.77 -37.35 -35.34
N SER A 23 -2.82 -36.88 -34.52
CA SER A 23 -3.20 -36.03 -33.39
C SER A 23 -3.63 -34.69 -33.99
N VAL A 24 -4.93 -34.56 -34.22
CA VAL A 24 -5.54 -33.27 -34.55
C VAL A 24 -5.16 -32.34 -33.41
N VAL A 25 -4.23 -31.42 -33.72
CA VAL A 25 -3.78 -30.35 -32.85
C VAL A 25 -5.01 -29.51 -32.53
N GLU A 26 -5.63 -29.83 -31.41
CA GLU A 26 -6.55 -28.97 -30.71
C GLU A 26 -5.73 -27.74 -30.32
N THR A 27 -5.73 -26.76 -31.22
CA THR A 27 -5.13 -25.46 -30.98
C THR A 27 -6.08 -24.74 -30.04
N SER A 28 -6.15 -25.22 -28.79
CA SER A 28 -6.52 -24.39 -27.67
C SER A 28 -5.54 -23.22 -27.73
N SER A 29 -6.02 -22.08 -28.23
CA SER A 29 -5.33 -20.81 -28.01
C SER A 29 -4.97 -20.82 -26.54
N PRO A 30 -3.68 -20.78 -26.16
CA PRO A 30 -3.34 -20.61 -24.77
C PRO A 30 -3.92 -19.25 -24.44
N GLY A 31 -5.08 -19.25 -23.77
CA GLY A 31 -5.61 -18.06 -23.15
C GLY A 31 -4.43 -17.51 -22.38
N ARG A 32 -3.95 -16.33 -22.78
CA ARG A 32 -2.87 -15.66 -22.08
C ARG A 32 -3.32 -15.65 -20.62
N ALA A 33 -2.71 -16.51 -19.81
CA ALA A 33 -2.72 -16.34 -18.38
C ALA A 33 -2.12 -14.94 -18.22
N TYR A 34 -2.96 -13.95 -17.94
CA TYR A 34 -2.48 -12.64 -17.61
C TYR A 34 -1.61 -12.85 -16.38
N ASP A 35 -0.30 -12.73 -16.57
CA ASP A 35 0.63 -12.74 -15.46
C ASP A 35 0.23 -11.56 -14.58
N HIS A 36 -0.42 -11.83 -13.45
CA HIS A 36 -0.85 -10.83 -12.47
C HIS A 36 0.34 -10.15 -11.80
N ARG A 37 1.58 -10.41 -12.25
CA ARG A 37 2.78 -9.74 -11.81
C ARG A 37 2.90 -8.36 -12.45
N THR A 38 3.03 -7.36 -11.60
CA THR A 38 3.30 -5.98 -12.00
C THR A 38 4.55 -5.89 -12.88
N THR A 39 4.42 -5.17 -13.99
CA THR A 39 5.48 -5.01 -15.00
C THR A 39 6.73 -4.34 -14.41
N VAL A 40 7.89 -4.65 -14.99
CA VAL A 40 9.17 -4.03 -14.60
C VAL A 40 9.11 -2.50 -14.72
N ILE A 41 8.45 -2.00 -15.78
CA ILE A 41 8.25 -0.56 -16.00
C ILE A 41 7.49 0.06 -14.82
N ALA A 42 6.37 -0.55 -14.39
CA ALA A 42 5.59 -0.05 -13.27
C ALA A 42 6.39 -0.04 -11.95
N ARG A 43 7.15 -1.09 -11.65
CA ARG A 43 8.04 -1.14 -10.47
C ARG A 43 9.08 -0.02 -10.49
N THR A 44 9.70 0.22 -11.64
CA THR A 44 10.69 1.30 -11.80
C THR A 44 10.06 2.67 -11.61
N VAL A 45 8.89 2.92 -12.20
CA VAL A 45 8.17 4.19 -12.06
C VAL A 45 7.81 4.45 -10.59
N VAL A 46 7.22 3.48 -9.90
CA VAL A 46 6.86 3.62 -8.48
C VAL A 46 8.07 3.93 -7.61
N ARG A 47 9.20 3.24 -7.85
CA ARG A 47 10.43 3.47 -7.07
C ARG A 47 10.96 4.90 -7.16
N VAL A 48 10.72 5.58 -8.28
CA VAL A 48 11.11 6.99 -8.49
C VAL A 48 10.02 7.95 -8.01
N THR A 49 8.75 7.65 -8.28
CA THR A 49 7.64 8.57 -7.99
C THR A 49 7.30 8.64 -6.50
N VAL A 50 7.35 7.51 -5.77
CA VAL A 50 7.04 7.47 -4.32
C VAL A 50 7.84 8.47 -3.49
N PRO A 51 9.19 8.52 -3.56
CA PRO A 51 9.94 9.49 -2.77
C PRO A 51 9.60 10.94 -3.14
N ILE A 52 9.29 11.21 -4.41
CA ILE A 52 8.87 12.55 -4.87
C ILE A 52 7.51 12.91 -4.23
N ILE A 53 6.55 11.98 -4.22
CA ILE A 53 5.25 12.19 -3.57
C ILE A 53 5.43 12.45 -2.08
N LEU A 54 6.26 11.66 -1.39
CA LEU A 54 6.50 11.82 0.05
C LEU A 54 7.16 13.17 0.39
N VAL A 55 8.16 13.60 -0.38
CA VAL A 55 8.77 14.92 -0.21
C VAL A 55 7.73 16.02 -0.46
N THR A 56 6.89 15.88 -1.47
CA THR A 56 5.81 16.83 -1.78
C THR A 56 4.77 16.87 -0.66
N ALA A 57 4.37 15.72 -0.13
CA ALA A 57 3.44 15.61 0.98
C ALA A 57 3.97 16.31 2.24
N LEU A 58 5.24 16.11 2.57
CA LEU A 58 5.90 16.77 3.69
C LEU A 58 6.05 18.28 3.45
N ALA A 59 6.38 18.70 2.24
CA ALA A 59 6.45 20.11 1.89
C ALA A 59 5.08 20.79 2.09
N LEU A 60 3.98 20.18 1.63
CA LEU A 60 2.63 20.70 1.81
C LEU A 60 2.19 20.73 3.28
N LEU A 61 2.60 19.74 4.08
CA LEU A 61 2.37 19.74 5.53
C LEU A 61 3.01 20.97 6.19
N LEU A 62 4.27 21.25 5.85
CA LEU A 62 5.01 22.39 6.42
C LEU A 62 4.53 23.75 5.88
N GLN A 63 4.02 23.80 4.65
CA GLN A 63 3.54 25.04 4.01
C GLN A 63 2.14 25.49 4.47
N GLY A 64 1.40 24.64 5.20
CA GLY A 64 0.00 24.89 5.60
C GLY A 64 -0.23 26.17 6.39
N HIS A 65 0.81 26.75 6.99
CA HIS A 65 0.71 27.96 7.80
C HIS A 65 0.50 29.26 7.00
N ASN A 66 0.95 29.33 5.74
CA ASN A 66 0.96 30.61 5.00
C ASN A 66 0.65 30.47 3.49
N GLN A 67 0.48 29.26 3.00
CA GLN A 67 0.20 28.94 1.59
C GLN A 67 -0.87 27.84 1.54
N PRO A 68 -1.58 27.66 0.40
CA PRO A 68 -2.49 26.53 0.24
C PRO A 68 -1.74 25.20 0.47
N GLY A 69 -2.14 24.46 1.50
CA GLY A 69 -1.44 23.27 2.00
C GLY A 69 -2.09 22.72 3.28
N GLY A 70 -1.30 22.02 4.10
CA GLY A 70 -1.69 21.59 5.44
C GLY A 70 -1.73 20.08 5.65
N GLY A 71 -2.18 19.68 6.85
CA GLY A 71 -2.15 18.29 7.31
C GLY A 71 -2.95 17.32 6.46
N PHE A 72 -4.13 17.74 5.99
CA PHE A 72 -5.04 16.88 5.25
C PHE A 72 -4.49 16.44 3.90
N ILE A 73 -4.10 17.39 3.04
CA ILE A 73 -3.58 17.09 1.70
C ILE A 73 -2.24 16.35 1.77
N GLY A 74 -1.38 16.71 2.74
CA GLY A 74 -0.15 15.96 3.02
C GLY A 74 -0.45 14.51 3.36
N GLY A 75 -1.42 14.26 4.24
CA GLY A 75 -1.81 12.90 4.63
C GLY A 75 -2.39 12.08 3.48
N VAL A 76 -3.21 12.69 2.62
CA VAL A 76 -3.76 12.03 1.42
C VAL A 76 -2.66 11.65 0.43
N LEU A 77 -1.70 12.54 0.17
CA LEU A 77 -0.57 12.24 -0.71
C LEU A 77 0.33 11.14 -0.14
N THR A 78 0.64 11.19 1.15
CA THR A 78 1.38 10.13 1.83
C THR A 78 0.67 8.79 1.69
N THR A 79 -0.64 8.75 1.96
CA THR A 79 -1.44 7.53 1.79
C THR A 79 -1.43 7.05 0.34
N THR A 80 -1.54 7.97 -0.62
CA THR A 80 -1.48 7.65 -2.06
C THR A 80 -0.15 7.00 -2.43
N ALA A 81 0.97 7.49 -1.88
CA ALA A 81 2.29 6.88 -2.07
C ALA A 81 2.33 5.44 -1.55
N PHE A 82 1.78 5.20 -0.36
CA PHE A 82 1.67 3.86 0.21
C PHE A 82 0.76 2.93 -0.61
N VAL A 83 -0.38 3.42 -1.09
CA VAL A 83 -1.26 2.67 -2.01
C VAL A 83 -0.55 2.32 -3.31
N LEU A 84 0.24 3.25 -3.86
CA LEU A 84 1.01 3.01 -5.07
C LEU A 84 2.00 1.85 -4.88
N VAL A 85 2.67 1.80 -3.73
CA VAL A 85 3.56 0.69 -3.37
C VAL A 85 2.76 -0.60 -3.20
N TYR A 86 1.64 -0.55 -2.47
CA TYR A 86 0.75 -1.70 -2.25
C TYR A 86 0.30 -2.34 -3.57
N VAL A 87 -0.18 -1.54 -4.53
CA VAL A 87 -0.65 -2.04 -5.83
C VAL A 87 0.48 -2.66 -6.66
N VAL A 88 1.70 -2.11 -6.58
CA VAL A 88 2.79 -2.52 -7.47
C VAL A 88 3.64 -3.65 -6.91
N PHE A 89 3.87 -3.66 -5.60
CA PHE A 89 4.73 -4.64 -4.93
C PHE A 89 3.97 -5.66 -4.09
N GLY A 90 2.66 -5.46 -3.87
CA GLY A 90 1.85 -6.31 -2.99
C GLY A 90 1.96 -5.92 -1.52
N LEU A 91 1.03 -6.42 -0.71
CA LEU A 91 0.94 -6.14 0.73
C LEU A 91 2.19 -6.60 1.49
N GLU A 92 2.71 -7.76 1.10
CA GLU A 92 3.84 -8.44 1.75
C GLU A 92 5.10 -7.58 1.73
N PHE A 93 5.40 -6.95 0.58
CA PHE A 93 6.56 -6.08 0.42
C PHE A 93 6.43 -4.78 1.22
N LEU A 94 5.22 -4.22 1.34
CA LEU A 94 5.00 -2.99 2.10
C LEU A 94 5.19 -3.23 3.61
N GLN A 95 4.70 -4.36 4.11
CA GLN A 95 4.84 -4.74 5.51
C GLN A 95 6.26 -5.20 5.86
N SER A 96 6.94 -5.92 4.95
CA SER A 96 8.25 -6.50 5.21
C SER A 96 9.44 -5.56 5.03
N ASP A 97 9.43 -4.71 3.98
CA ASP A 97 10.60 -3.93 3.56
C ASP A 97 10.48 -2.43 3.88
N LEU A 98 9.27 -1.87 3.98
CA LEU A 98 9.08 -0.42 4.21
C LEU A 98 8.67 -0.06 5.63
N LEU A 99 7.83 -0.87 6.28
CA LEU A 99 7.36 -0.59 7.63
C LEU A 99 8.05 -1.42 8.72
N ASP A 100 8.92 -2.36 8.33
CA ASP A 100 9.63 -3.30 9.23
C ASP A 100 8.70 -3.94 10.29
N VAL A 101 7.43 -4.17 9.92
CA VAL A 101 6.44 -4.81 10.79
C VAL A 101 6.55 -6.31 10.58
N ARG A 102 7.78 -6.85 10.68
CA ARG A 102 8.01 -8.29 10.84
C ARG A 102 8.13 -8.58 12.32
N ASN A 103 7.03 -8.43 13.04
CA ASN A 103 6.90 -9.18 14.28
C ASN A 103 6.62 -10.64 13.93
N GLU A 104 7.21 -11.52 14.71
CA GLU A 104 7.53 -12.93 14.41
C GLU A 104 6.30 -13.87 14.39
N SER A 105 5.11 -13.28 14.26
CA SER A 105 3.79 -13.90 14.29
C SER A 105 3.04 -13.45 13.03
N GLY A 106 2.95 -14.34 12.04
CA GLY A 106 2.38 -14.08 10.71
C GLY A 106 0.87 -13.82 10.69
N GLU A 107 0.42 -12.73 11.31
CA GLU A 107 -0.96 -12.28 11.29
C GLU A 107 -1.06 -10.85 10.75
N SER A 108 -1.68 -10.71 9.57
CA SER A 108 -1.98 -9.44 8.88
C SER A 108 -2.78 -8.43 9.72
N HIS A 109 -3.35 -8.86 10.85
CA HIS A 109 -4.14 -8.02 11.76
C HIS A 109 -3.33 -6.93 12.47
N HIS A 110 -2.03 -7.11 12.66
CA HIS A 110 -1.22 -6.18 13.45
C HIS A 110 -0.97 -4.83 12.74
N ALA A 111 -0.87 -4.82 11.41
CA ALA A 111 -0.67 -3.59 10.65
C ALA A 111 -1.89 -2.65 10.72
N VAL A 112 -3.10 -3.22 10.67
CA VAL A 112 -4.35 -2.47 10.77
C VAL A 112 -4.51 -1.86 12.17
N GLU A 113 -4.12 -2.59 13.21
CA GLU A 113 -4.11 -2.08 14.58
C GLU A 113 -3.19 -0.86 14.72
N LEU A 114 -1.98 -0.93 14.14
CA LEU A 114 -1.05 0.19 14.13
C LEU A 114 -1.64 1.43 13.42
N TYR A 115 -2.31 1.25 12.29
CA TYR A 115 -2.96 2.36 11.57
C TYR A 115 -4.11 2.98 12.37
N ARG A 116 -4.88 2.16 13.09
CA ARG A 116 -5.93 2.63 14.00
C ARG A 116 -5.34 3.42 15.17
N VAL A 117 -4.22 2.98 15.73
CA VAL A 117 -3.50 3.74 16.77
C VAL A 117 -3.00 5.07 16.22
N LEU A 118 -2.46 5.09 15.00
CA LEU A 118 -2.03 6.32 14.36
C LEU A 118 -3.19 7.31 14.19
N PHE A 119 -4.37 6.79 13.81
CA PHE A 119 -5.59 7.58 13.71
C PHE A 119 -5.99 8.19 15.06
N THR A 120 -6.06 7.37 16.12
CA THR A 120 -6.49 7.84 17.45
C THR A 120 -5.50 8.82 18.05
N VAL A 121 -4.20 8.59 17.90
CA VAL A 121 -3.14 9.50 18.35
C VAL A 121 -3.23 10.82 17.59
N GLY A 122 -3.36 10.78 16.26
CA GLY A 122 -3.50 11.99 15.45
C GLY A 122 -4.71 12.83 15.83
N LEU A 123 -5.86 12.17 16.00
CA LEU A 123 -7.10 12.83 16.43
C LEU A 123 -6.97 13.43 17.84
N THR A 124 -6.32 12.72 18.76
CA THR A 124 -6.06 13.21 20.12
C THR A 124 -5.17 14.45 20.09
N ILE A 125 -4.11 14.46 19.28
CA ILE A 125 -3.22 15.60 19.12
C ILE A 125 -3.97 16.81 18.54
N ALA A 126 -4.75 16.62 17.48
CA ALA A 126 -5.54 17.69 16.85
C ALA A 126 -6.59 18.27 17.81
N PHE A 127 -7.23 17.42 18.61
CA PHE A 127 -8.19 17.87 19.61
C PHE A 127 -7.51 18.61 20.77
N ALA A 128 -6.40 18.07 21.27
CA ALA A 128 -5.63 18.68 22.36
C ALA A 128 -5.04 20.05 21.94
N SER A 129 -4.57 20.19 20.69
CA SER A 129 -4.06 21.46 20.19
C SER A 129 -5.15 22.53 20.08
N GLY A 130 -6.38 22.14 19.72
CA GLY A 130 -7.54 23.04 19.72
C GLY A 130 -8.03 23.42 21.13
N LEU A 131 -7.89 22.52 22.11
CA LEU A 131 -8.24 22.77 23.51
C LEU A 131 -7.20 23.60 24.27
N ALA A 132 -5.93 23.52 23.91
CA ALA A 132 -4.86 24.22 24.63
C ALA A 132 -5.11 25.74 24.79
N PRO A 133 -5.57 26.49 23.77
CA PRO A 133 -5.93 27.90 23.91
C PRO A 133 -7.11 28.16 24.87
N MET A 134 -8.06 27.23 24.98
CA MET A 134 -9.22 27.38 25.87
C MET A 134 -8.81 27.37 27.34
N LEU A 135 -7.77 26.62 27.70
CA LEU A 135 -7.21 26.62 29.06
C LEU A 135 -6.60 27.98 29.43
N ALA A 136 -6.20 28.78 28.43
CA ALA A 136 -5.71 30.14 28.59
C ALA A 136 -6.83 31.21 28.49
N GLY A 137 -8.10 30.81 28.39
CA GLY A 137 -9.25 31.73 28.26
C GLY A 137 -9.47 32.30 26.86
N LEU A 138 -8.77 31.76 25.84
CA LEU A 138 -8.97 32.12 24.43
C LEU A 138 -10.05 31.22 23.79
N PRO A 139 -10.69 31.64 22.68
CA PRO A 139 -11.61 30.80 21.93
C PRO A 139 -10.97 29.48 21.43
N PHE A 140 -11.78 28.44 21.21
CA PHE A 140 -11.34 27.18 20.61
C PHE A 140 -10.65 27.41 19.25
N LEU A 141 -9.57 26.66 18.97
CA LEU A 141 -8.74 26.80 17.76
C LEU A 141 -8.15 28.21 17.56
N THR A 142 -8.08 29.04 18.61
CA THR A 142 -7.30 30.26 18.51
C THR A 142 -5.85 29.89 18.23
N GLN A 143 -5.30 30.40 17.13
CA GLN A 143 -3.88 30.26 16.81
C GLN A 143 -3.08 31.01 17.88
N GLY A 144 -2.75 30.29 18.95
CA GLY A 144 -2.06 30.82 20.11
C GLY A 144 -0.56 30.89 19.85
N ILE A 145 0.00 32.08 20.03
CA ILE A 145 1.43 32.31 20.18
C ILE A 145 1.88 31.60 21.46
N LEU A 146 2.45 30.41 21.33
CA LEU A 146 2.98 29.69 22.47
C LEU A 146 4.39 30.24 22.71
N PHE A 147 4.51 31.36 23.43
CA PHE A 147 5.81 31.87 23.88
C PHE A 147 6.45 30.84 24.82
N LEU A 148 7.17 29.83 24.31
CA LEU A 148 8.11 29.05 25.13
C LEU A 148 9.34 29.94 25.31
N GLU A 149 9.32 30.78 26.35
CA GLU A 149 10.41 31.68 26.76
C GLU A 149 11.72 30.97 27.18
N HIS A 150 11.94 29.70 26.83
CA HIS A 150 13.11 28.93 27.32
C HIS A 150 13.88 28.11 26.26
N LEU A 151 13.70 28.39 24.96
CA LEU A 151 14.59 27.82 23.94
C LEU A 151 15.57 28.89 23.42
N PRO A 152 16.88 28.79 23.71
CA PRO A 152 17.88 29.84 23.44
C PRO A 152 18.26 29.99 21.94
N LEU A 153 17.43 29.54 21.00
CA LEU A 153 17.79 29.54 19.57
C LEU A 153 16.71 30.03 18.60
N TYR A 154 15.43 30.18 18.98
CA TYR A 154 14.37 30.62 18.05
C TYR A 154 13.30 31.48 18.75
N GLU A 155 13.05 32.68 18.19
CA GLU A 155 12.25 33.77 18.78
C GLU A 155 10.76 33.79 18.37
N GLU A 156 10.28 32.88 17.52
CA GLU A 156 8.89 32.88 17.04
C GLU A 156 8.25 31.49 17.12
N LEU A 157 7.62 31.19 18.24
CA LEU A 157 6.90 29.94 18.51
C LEU A 157 5.39 30.05 18.23
N GLU A 158 4.99 30.95 17.32
CA GLU A 158 3.66 30.94 16.68
C GLU A 158 3.45 29.70 15.80
N VAL A 159 4.55 29.14 15.30
CA VAL A 159 4.59 28.05 14.33
C VAL A 159 4.21 26.69 14.96
N ALA A 160 4.40 26.52 16.27
CA ALA A 160 4.23 25.22 16.93
C ALA A 160 2.77 24.76 17.09
N SER A 161 1.83 25.66 17.41
CA SER A 161 0.43 25.28 17.67
C SER A 161 -0.34 24.91 16.40
N ALA A 162 -0.20 25.73 15.35
CA ALA A 162 -0.80 25.45 14.04
C ALA A 162 -0.20 24.19 13.40
N LEU A 163 1.14 24.02 13.46
CA LEU A 163 1.77 22.78 13.01
C LEU A 163 1.35 21.56 13.83
N ALA A 164 1.16 21.69 15.15
CA ALA A 164 0.69 20.57 15.97
C ALA A 164 -0.72 20.13 15.57
N PHE A 165 -1.61 21.09 15.27
CA PHE A 165 -2.93 20.78 14.72
C PHE A 165 -2.82 20.09 13.36
N ASP A 166 -2.07 20.66 12.41
CA ASP A 166 -1.87 20.07 11.08
C ASP A 166 -1.22 18.68 11.15
N LEU A 167 -0.25 18.48 12.05
CA LEU A 167 0.36 17.18 12.29
C LEU A 167 -0.65 16.18 12.84
N GLY A 168 -1.50 16.59 13.78
CA GLY A 168 -2.58 15.75 14.29
C GLY A 168 -3.54 15.31 13.17
N VAL A 169 -3.96 16.25 12.32
CA VAL A 169 -4.79 15.96 11.14
C VAL A 169 -4.07 15.05 10.15
N TYR A 170 -2.79 15.28 9.89
CA TYR A 170 -1.97 14.45 9.00
C TYR A 170 -1.93 12.99 9.47
N LEU A 171 -1.62 12.77 10.75
CA LEU A 171 -1.56 11.43 11.33
C LEU A 171 -2.94 10.75 11.32
N ALA A 172 -4.00 11.51 11.62
CA ALA A 172 -5.37 11.00 11.55
C ALA A 172 -5.74 10.56 10.12
N VAL A 173 -5.43 11.37 9.11
CA VAL A 173 -5.73 11.05 7.71
C VAL A 173 -4.95 9.82 7.24
N VAL A 174 -3.64 9.77 7.50
CA VAL A 174 -2.80 8.63 7.11
C VAL A 174 -3.28 7.35 7.79
N GLY A 175 -3.47 7.37 9.12
CA GLY A 175 -3.94 6.21 9.87
C GLY A 175 -5.33 5.74 9.43
N GLY A 176 -6.26 6.67 9.25
CA GLY A 176 -7.64 6.36 8.84
C GLY A 176 -7.70 5.76 7.44
N LEU A 177 -7.03 6.36 6.46
CA LEU A 177 -7.07 5.86 5.08
C LEU A 177 -6.34 4.52 4.95
N LEU A 178 -5.16 4.36 5.57
CA LEU A 178 -4.45 3.09 5.56
C LEU A 178 -5.23 1.98 6.28
N THR A 179 -5.98 2.30 7.34
CA THR A 179 -6.91 1.36 7.98
C THR A 179 -7.97 0.89 6.98
N VAL A 180 -8.64 1.82 6.29
CA VAL A 180 -9.67 1.47 5.29
C VAL A 180 -9.10 0.59 4.19
N ILE A 181 -7.93 0.93 3.66
CA ILE A 181 -7.26 0.14 2.61
C ILE A 181 -6.85 -1.24 3.12
N GLY A 182 -6.35 -1.33 4.36
CA GLY A 182 -5.95 -2.59 4.97
C GLY A 182 -7.13 -3.55 5.17
N GLU A 183 -8.27 -3.03 5.62
CA GLU A 183 -9.49 -3.83 5.81
C GLU A 183 -10.08 -4.27 4.46
N VAL A 184 -10.28 -3.34 3.52
CA VAL A 184 -10.83 -3.64 2.19
C VAL A 184 -9.90 -4.54 1.37
N GLY A 185 -8.59 -4.39 1.52
CA GLY A 185 -7.62 -5.26 0.87
C GLY A 185 -7.57 -6.68 1.42
N SER A 186 -8.20 -6.92 2.57
CA SER A 186 -8.29 -8.24 3.21
C SER A 186 -9.60 -8.99 2.95
N GLU A 187 -10.62 -8.30 2.44
CA GLU A 187 -11.86 -8.89 1.92
C GLU A 187 -11.66 -9.49 0.51
#